data_AF-A0A354GKI3-F1
#
_entry.id   AF-A0A354GKI3-F1
#
_cell.length_a   1.000
_cell.length_b   1.000
_cell.length_c   1.000
_cell.angle_alpha   90.00
_cell.angle_beta   90.00
_cell.angle_gamma   90.00
#
_symmetry.space_group_name_H-M   'P 1'
#
loop_
_entity.id
_entity.type
_entity.pdbx_description
1 polymer ?
#
loop_
_entity_poly.entity_id
_entity_poly.type
_entity_poly.pdbx_seq_one_letter_code
_entity_poly.pdbx_strand_id
1 'polypeptide(L)'
;MRPKRPTSVLVIAIFHFVFGALGLFWGLFLMLGVLLILSHPKPAAVAPNPNQPTVLAINDYVEARAPFRREVQVAVVLAGLFLSIVLLADGIGLLFYQPWARFVAIGYGALSILYQASWLLYTILCILPLQLAFYDASPAGGAQAQGPDLGGRTGAACGDVLPALGLIYPAIVLIVMLLPSVAAAFQGGRAADDLERRRGRRKRRRRRDYDEDDVDDNNEAQGYDDPDDRFGPAR
;
A
#
# COMPACT_ATOMS: atom_id res chain seq x y z
N MET A 1 -15.98 -30.23 1.44
CA MET A 1 -15.22 -29.71 0.27
C MET A 1 -14.45 -28.48 0.72
N ARG A 2 -13.16 -28.35 0.37
CA ARG A 2 -12.38 -27.15 0.73
C ARG A 2 -12.88 -25.97 -0.11
N PRO A 3 -13.10 -24.77 0.49
CA PRO A 3 -13.50 -23.60 -0.28
C PRO A 3 -12.46 -23.31 -1.35
N LYS A 4 -12.90 -23.16 -2.60
CA LYS A 4 -12.01 -22.89 -3.73
C LYS A 4 -11.53 -21.44 -3.60
N ARG A 5 -10.23 -21.26 -3.39
CA ARG A 5 -9.62 -19.93 -3.33
C ARG A 5 -9.74 -19.25 -4.69
N PRO A 6 -10.38 -18.07 -4.80
CA PRO A 6 -10.53 -17.39 -6.08
C PRO A 6 -9.15 -16.95 -6.58
N THR A 7 -8.76 -17.41 -7.77
CA THR A 7 -7.48 -17.09 -8.40
C THR A 7 -7.27 -15.58 -8.56
N SER A 8 -8.36 -14.82 -8.78
CA SER A 8 -8.32 -13.37 -8.90
C SER A 8 -7.74 -12.66 -7.67
N VAL A 9 -8.02 -13.15 -6.45
CA VAL A 9 -7.49 -12.55 -5.21
C VAL A 9 -5.98 -12.74 -5.12
N LEU A 10 -5.48 -13.91 -5.54
CA LEU A 10 -4.04 -14.18 -5.56
C LEU A 10 -3.32 -13.27 -6.57
N VAL A 11 -3.87 -13.10 -7.77
CA VAL A 11 -3.30 -12.21 -8.80
C VAL A 11 -3.24 -10.77 -8.30
N ILE A 12 -4.30 -10.29 -7.65
CA ILE A 12 -4.33 -8.94 -7.09
C ILE A 12 -3.28 -8.79 -5.97
N ALA A 13 -3.16 -9.77 -5.07
CA ALA A 13 -2.16 -9.75 -4.02
C ALA A 13 -0.72 -9.65 -4.58
N ILE A 14 -0.42 -10.39 -5.65
CA ILE A 14 0.88 -10.32 -6.34
C ILE A 14 1.09 -8.91 -6.92
N PHE A 15 0.10 -8.33 -7.59
CA PHE A 15 0.21 -6.97 -8.10
C PHE A 15 0.41 -5.92 -7.00
N HIS A 16 -0.29 -6.05 -5.87
CA HIS A 16 -0.10 -5.16 -4.71
C HIS A 16 1.34 -5.23 -4.20
N PHE A 17 1.90 -6.44 -4.13
CA PHE A 17 3.28 -6.63 -3.70
C PHE A 17 4.29 -6.02 -4.70
N VAL A 18 4.12 -6.28 -6.00
CA VAL A 18 5.03 -5.77 -7.05
C VAL A 18 4.97 -4.25 -7.13
N PHE A 19 3.77 -3.67 -7.23
CA PHE A 19 3.62 -2.22 -7.32
C PHE A 19 3.94 -1.51 -6.01
N GLY A 20 3.63 -2.12 -4.86
CA GLY A 20 3.98 -1.58 -3.56
C GLY A 20 5.50 -1.56 -3.35
N ALA A 21 6.21 -2.63 -3.72
CA ALA A 21 7.66 -2.69 -3.64
C ALA A 21 8.34 -1.71 -4.62
N LEU A 22 7.85 -1.65 -5.87
CA LEU A 22 8.35 -0.71 -6.86
C LEU A 22 8.10 0.75 -6.44
N GLY A 23 6.90 1.05 -5.95
CA GLY A 23 6.51 2.36 -5.44
C GLY A 23 7.34 2.78 -4.23
N LEU A 24 7.63 1.86 -3.31
CA LEU A 24 8.49 2.12 -2.16
C LEU A 24 9.94 2.36 -2.57
N PHE A 25 10.49 1.52 -3.46
CA PHE A 25 11.86 1.69 -3.97
C PHE A 25 12.02 3.01 -4.71
N TRP A 26 11.10 3.31 -5.63
CA TRP A 26 11.10 4.55 -6.39
C TRP A 26 10.85 5.78 -5.50
N GLY A 27 9.91 5.68 -4.56
CA GLY A 27 9.58 6.74 -3.61
C GLY A 27 10.76 7.09 -2.70
N LEU A 28 11.51 6.09 -2.22
CA LEU A 28 12.73 6.32 -1.43
C LEU A 28 13.82 7.00 -2.27
N PHE A 29 13.99 6.57 -3.53
CA PHE A 29 14.93 7.21 -4.45
C PHE A 29 14.56 8.67 -4.73
N LEU A 30 13.28 8.95 -5.00
CA LEU A 30 12.77 10.31 -5.18
C LEU A 30 12.92 11.16 -3.91
N MET A 31 12.62 10.60 -2.74
CA MET A 31 12.78 11.30 -1.46
C MET A 31 14.24 11.67 -1.22
N LEU A 32 15.18 10.75 -1.48
CA LEU A 32 16.61 11.03 -1.41
C LEU A 32 17.00 12.13 -2.41
N GLY A 33 16.50 12.08 -3.65
CA GLY A 33 16.73 13.12 -4.65
C GLY A 33 16.24 14.50 -4.19
N VAL A 34 15.04 14.58 -3.62
CA VAL A 34 14.49 15.82 -3.05
C VAL A 34 15.36 16.33 -1.90
N LEU A 35 15.79 15.45 -0.98
CA LEU A 35 16.67 15.83 0.12
C LEU A 35 18.05 16.32 -0.38
N LEU A 36 18.60 15.71 -1.43
CA LEU A 36 19.84 16.16 -2.06
C LEU A 36 19.68 17.54 -2.70
N ILE A 37 18.59 17.77 -3.43
CA ILE A 37 18.29 19.08 -4.03
C ILE A 37 18.10 20.15 -2.95
N LEU A 38 17.45 19.82 -1.84
CA LEU A 38 17.23 20.75 -0.73
C LEU A 38 18.50 21.02 0.10
N SER A 39 19.44 20.07 0.14
CA SER A 39 20.68 20.20 0.91
C SER A 39 21.82 20.86 0.13
N HIS A 40 21.76 20.90 -1.19
CA HIS A 40 22.78 21.54 -2.01
C HIS A 40 22.48 23.03 -2.18
N PRO A 41 23.49 23.91 -1.99
CA PRO A 41 23.33 25.31 -2.39
C PRO A 41 22.97 25.33 -3.87
N LYS A 42 21.97 26.12 -4.23
CA LYS A 42 21.56 26.26 -5.64
C LYS A 42 22.83 26.56 -6.45
N PRO A 43 23.21 25.70 -7.42
CA PRO A 43 24.40 25.93 -8.21
C PRO A 43 24.33 27.35 -8.79
N ALA A 44 25.44 28.07 -8.75
CA ALA A 44 25.50 29.42 -9.30
C ALA A 44 24.87 29.38 -10.70
N ALA A 45 23.87 30.24 -10.93
CA ALA A 45 23.09 30.22 -12.15
C ALA A 45 24.03 30.19 -13.34
N VAL A 46 24.10 29.04 -14.04
CA VAL A 46 24.81 28.96 -15.30
C VAL A 46 24.11 29.96 -16.19
N ALA A 47 24.86 30.96 -16.68
CA ALA A 47 24.30 32.05 -17.48
C ALA A 47 23.39 31.43 -18.55
N PRO A 48 22.07 31.69 -18.49
CA PRO A 48 21.12 30.99 -19.34
C PRO A 48 21.53 31.23 -20.78
N ASN A 49 21.77 30.14 -21.52
CA ASN A 49 21.96 30.26 -22.96
C ASN A 49 20.64 30.82 -23.51
N PRO A 50 20.63 32.05 -24.05
CA PRO A 50 19.39 32.72 -24.47
C PRO A 50 18.66 31.95 -25.57
N ASN A 51 19.34 31.01 -26.23
CA ASN A 51 18.82 30.24 -27.35
C ASN A 51 18.25 28.87 -26.95
N GLN A 52 18.36 28.45 -25.68
CA GLN A 52 17.83 27.15 -25.23
C GLN A 52 17.21 27.26 -23.84
N PRO A 53 15.87 27.28 -23.72
CA PRO A 53 15.21 27.14 -22.42
C PRO A 53 15.58 25.77 -21.85
N THR A 54 16.45 25.76 -20.85
CA THR A 54 16.80 24.54 -20.14
C THR A 54 15.61 24.13 -19.26
N VAL A 55 15.44 22.82 -19.06
CA VAL A 55 14.46 22.29 -18.09
C VAL A 55 14.67 22.94 -16.71
N LEU A 56 15.93 23.26 -16.38
CA LEU A 56 16.29 23.96 -15.15
C LEU A 56 15.69 25.38 -15.10
N ALA A 57 15.76 26.16 -16.18
CA ALA A 57 15.18 27.51 -16.23
C ALA A 57 13.65 27.52 -16.09
N ILE A 58 12.97 26.55 -16.73
CA ILE A 58 11.52 26.36 -16.55
C ILE A 58 11.23 26.00 -15.09
N ASN A 59 12.02 25.08 -14.53
CA ASN A 59 11.86 24.64 -13.16
C ASN A 59 12.06 25.78 -12.16
N ASP A 60 13.07 26.62 -12.33
CA ASP A 60 13.33 27.76 -11.46
C ASP A 60 12.22 28.82 -11.55
N TYR A 61 11.72 29.08 -12.76
CA TYR A 61 10.60 29.99 -12.97
C TYR A 61 9.32 29.50 -12.28
N VAL A 62 8.98 28.22 -12.44
CA VAL A 62 7.81 27.62 -11.77
C VAL A 62 8.03 27.58 -10.27
N GLU A 63 9.25 27.30 -9.77
CA GLU A 63 9.52 27.30 -8.32
C GLU A 63 9.35 28.69 -7.71
N ALA A 64 9.75 29.74 -8.43
CA ALA A 64 9.63 31.11 -7.95
C ALA A 64 8.19 31.63 -7.93
N ARG A 65 7.29 31.09 -8.76
CA ARG A 65 5.93 31.62 -8.94
C ARG A 65 4.81 30.69 -8.46
N ALA A 66 5.05 29.39 -8.38
CA ALA A 66 4.03 28.43 -7.95
C ALA A 66 3.85 28.48 -6.43
N PRO A 67 2.62 28.71 -5.94
CA PRO A 67 2.35 28.73 -4.50
C PRO A 67 2.55 27.35 -3.90
N PHE A 68 3.24 27.27 -2.77
CA PHE A 68 3.44 26.03 -2.00
C PHE A 68 4.11 24.88 -2.76
N ARG A 69 4.91 25.18 -3.80
CA ARG A 69 5.46 24.13 -4.66
C ARG A 69 6.27 23.09 -3.89
N ARG A 70 7.10 23.53 -2.95
CA ARG A 70 7.98 22.65 -2.17
C ARG A 70 7.18 21.79 -1.21
N GLU A 71 6.23 22.41 -0.52
CA GLU A 71 5.34 21.77 0.45
C GLU A 71 4.49 20.70 -0.24
N VAL A 72 3.91 21.03 -1.41
CA VAL A 72 3.15 20.08 -2.22
C VAL A 72 4.05 18.95 -2.72
N GLN A 73 5.26 19.23 -3.19
CA GLN A 73 6.18 18.18 -3.66
C GLN A 73 6.57 17.20 -2.54
N VAL A 74 6.86 17.71 -1.34
CA VAL A 74 7.12 16.86 -0.18
C VAL A 74 5.88 16.06 0.20
N ALA A 75 4.70 16.69 0.23
CA ALA A 75 3.44 16.01 0.55
C ALA A 75 3.12 14.88 -0.45
N VAL A 76 3.35 15.10 -1.75
CA VAL A 76 3.18 14.12 -2.83
C VAL A 76 4.09 12.92 -2.62
N VAL A 77 5.39 13.15 -2.37
CA VAL A 77 6.34 12.05 -2.11
C VAL A 77 5.96 11.26 -0.87
N LEU A 78 5.60 11.93 0.23
CA LEU A 78 5.18 11.28 1.47
C LEU A 78 3.88 10.50 1.31
N ALA A 79 2.89 11.06 0.62
CA ALA A 79 1.64 10.37 0.32
C ALA A 79 1.87 9.15 -0.58
N GLY A 80 2.75 9.25 -1.57
CA GLY A 80 3.13 8.11 -2.42
C GLY A 80 3.82 6.99 -1.65
N LEU A 81 4.74 7.34 -0.74
CA LEU A 81 5.38 6.38 0.16
C LEU A 81 4.38 5.72 1.11
N PHE A 82 3.51 6.52 1.72
CA PHE A 82 2.44 6.01 2.59
C PHE A 82 1.52 5.05 1.85
N LEU A 83 1.04 5.44 0.66
CA LEU A 83 0.22 4.58 -0.20
C LEU A 83 0.94 3.28 -0.58
N SER A 84 2.26 3.33 -0.81
CA SER A 84 3.06 2.14 -1.11
C SER A 84 3.15 1.18 0.08
N ILE A 85 3.30 1.70 1.30
CA ILE A 85 3.28 0.89 2.53
C ILE A 85 1.90 0.26 2.74
N VAL A 86 0.84 1.04 2.56
CA VAL A 86 -0.54 0.55 2.64
C VAL A 86 -0.78 -0.56 1.60
N LEU A 87 -0.29 -0.38 0.38
CA LEU A 87 -0.43 -1.37 -0.69
C LEU A 87 0.31 -2.68 -0.38
N LEU A 88 1.52 -2.59 0.20
CA LEU A 88 2.27 -3.76 0.66
C LEU A 88 1.55 -4.49 1.80
N ALA A 89 1.08 -3.74 2.80
CA ALA A 89 0.32 -4.29 3.92
C ALA A 89 -0.96 -4.99 3.42
N ASP A 90 -1.66 -4.38 2.46
CA ASP A 90 -2.83 -4.97 1.83
C ASP A 90 -2.49 -6.23 1.04
N GLY A 91 -1.42 -6.22 0.23
CA GLY A 91 -0.95 -7.41 -0.48
C GLY A 91 -0.67 -8.60 0.44
N ILE A 92 -0.05 -8.35 1.60
CA ILE A 92 0.16 -9.36 2.65
C ILE A 92 -1.19 -9.82 3.22
N GLY A 93 -2.08 -8.89 3.56
CA GLY A 93 -3.42 -9.19 4.07
C GLY A 93 -4.24 -10.06 3.11
N LEU A 94 -4.18 -9.77 1.80
CA LEU A 94 -4.85 -10.52 0.75
C LEU A 94 -4.27 -11.94 0.60
N LEU A 95 -2.95 -12.10 0.72
CA LEU A 95 -2.28 -13.40 0.66
C LEU A 95 -2.75 -14.34 1.79
N PHE A 96 -2.97 -13.78 2.97
CA PHE A 96 -3.48 -14.48 4.15
C PHE A 96 -5.01 -14.48 4.27
N TYR A 97 -5.74 -13.98 3.27
CA TYR A 97 -7.21 -13.88 3.27
C TYR A 97 -7.77 -13.19 4.53
N GLN A 98 -7.06 -12.18 5.05
CA GLN A 98 -7.48 -11.47 6.24
C GLN A 98 -8.71 -10.59 5.94
N PRO A 99 -9.73 -10.56 6.82
CA PRO A 99 -10.96 -9.81 6.56
C PRO A 99 -10.75 -8.30 6.54
N TRP A 100 -9.68 -7.80 7.18
CA TRP A 100 -9.33 -6.39 7.16
C TRP A 100 -8.71 -5.95 5.82
N ALA A 101 -8.07 -6.86 5.08
CA ALA A 101 -7.41 -6.56 3.81
C ALA A 101 -8.39 -5.94 2.81
N ARG A 102 -9.59 -6.53 2.67
CA ARG A 102 -10.62 -5.98 1.79
C ARG A 102 -10.94 -4.50 2.07
N PHE A 103 -11.03 -4.11 3.34
CA PHE A 103 -11.32 -2.71 3.70
C PHE A 103 -10.13 -1.80 3.40
N VAL A 104 -8.90 -2.29 3.60
CA VAL A 104 -7.68 -1.55 3.25
C VAL A 104 -7.54 -1.40 1.74
N ALA A 105 -7.78 -2.46 0.95
CA ALA A 105 -7.79 -2.41 -0.52
C ALA A 105 -8.79 -1.38 -1.07
N ILE A 106 -10.01 -1.35 -0.52
CA ILE A 106 -11.03 -0.36 -0.92
C ILE A 106 -10.59 1.05 -0.52
N GLY A 107 -10.10 1.22 0.70
CA GLY A 107 -9.58 2.51 1.20
C GLY A 107 -8.42 3.02 0.34
N TYR A 108 -7.48 2.14 -0.02
CA TYR A 108 -6.38 2.43 -0.93
C TYR A 108 -6.89 2.86 -2.31
N GLY A 109 -7.83 2.12 -2.90
CA GLY A 109 -8.40 2.45 -4.21
C GLY A 109 -9.03 3.85 -4.22
N ALA A 110 -9.83 4.17 -3.20
CA ALA A 110 -10.45 5.49 -3.08
C ALA A 110 -9.40 6.60 -2.82
N LEU A 111 -8.47 6.37 -1.89
CA LEU A 111 -7.46 7.36 -1.51
C LEU A 111 -6.48 7.65 -2.66
N SER A 112 -6.09 6.63 -3.41
CA SER A 112 -5.20 6.79 -4.58
C SER A 112 -5.88 7.55 -5.71
N ILE A 113 -7.17 7.33 -5.98
CA ILE A 113 -7.94 8.13 -6.95
C ILE A 113 -8.00 9.59 -6.51
N LEU A 114 -8.38 9.85 -5.25
CA LEU A 114 -8.43 11.22 -4.70
C LEU A 114 -7.07 11.92 -4.76
N TYR A 115 -6.02 11.19 -4.41
CA TYR A 115 -4.64 11.67 -4.47
C TYR A 115 -4.23 12.07 -5.89
N GLN A 116 -4.44 11.19 -6.88
CA GLN A 116 -4.11 11.46 -8.27
C GLN A 116 -4.96 12.60 -8.84
N ALA A 117 -6.25 12.67 -8.50
CA ALA A 117 -7.13 13.77 -8.90
C ALA A 117 -6.66 15.11 -8.31
N SER A 118 -6.23 15.13 -7.04
CA SER A 118 -5.73 16.33 -6.37
C SER A 118 -4.43 16.82 -7.02
N TRP A 119 -3.51 15.90 -7.32
CA TRP A 119 -2.27 16.23 -8.03
C TRP A 119 -2.55 16.79 -9.43
N LEU A 120 -3.42 16.11 -10.20
CA LEU A 120 -3.80 16.56 -11.55
C LEU A 120 -4.43 17.96 -11.51
N LEU A 121 -5.32 18.20 -10.54
CA LEU A 121 -5.95 19.51 -10.36
C LEU A 121 -4.93 20.60 -10.05
N TYR A 122 -3.97 20.33 -9.16
CA TYR A 122 -2.88 21.25 -8.85
C TYR A 122 -2.00 21.53 -10.08
N THR A 123 -1.68 20.50 -10.86
CA THR A 123 -0.91 20.67 -12.11
C THR A 123 -1.64 21.56 -13.10
N ILE A 124 -2.93 21.30 -13.35
CA ILE A 124 -3.73 22.07 -14.32
C ILE A 124 -3.92 23.52 -13.85
N LEU A 125 -4.23 23.74 -12.57
CA LEU A 125 -4.57 25.07 -12.06
C LEU A 125 -3.35 25.92 -11.72
N CYS A 126 -2.23 25.31 -11.30
CA CYS A 126 -1.08 26.06 -10.80
C CYS A 126 0.16 25.91 -11.68
N ILE A 127 0.52 24.70 -12.11
CA ILE A 127 1.79 24.46 -12.82
C ILE A 127 1.68 24.81 -14.30
N LEU A 128 0.65 24.29 -14.98
CA LEU A 128 0.43 24.46 -16.42
C LEU A 128 0.38 25.93 -16.86
N PRO A 129 -0.40 26.84 -16.23
CA PRO A 129 -0.42 28.23 -16.66
C PRO A 129 0.94 28.93 -16.50
N LEU A 130 1.73 28.57 -15.48
CA LEU A 130 3.08 29.11 -15.31
C LEU A 130 4.04 28.62 -16.38
N GLN A 131 3.96 27.35 -16.76
CA GLN A 131 4.74 26.82 -17.88
C GLN A 131 4.38 27.52 -19.19
N LEU A 132 3.09 27.69 -19.48
CA LEU A 132 2.64 28.41 -20.69
C LEU A 132 3.12 29.87 -20.69
N ALA A 133 3.00 30.57 -19.57
CA ALA A 133 3.49 31.94 -19.43
C ALA A 133 5.02 32.06 -19.60
N PHE A 134 5.78 31.04 -19.18
CA PHE A 134 7.23 30.98 -19.43
C PHE A 134 7.54 30.84 -20.92
N TYR A 135 6.81 29.97 -21.62
CA TYR A 135 6.98 29.78 -23.06
C TYR A 135 6.62 31.04 -23.85
N ASP A 136 5.52 31.71 -23.49
CA ASP A 136 5.08 32.94 -24.16
C ASP A 136 6.04 34.12 -23.92
N ALA A 137 6.72 34.15 -22.76
CA ALA A 137 7.72 35.17 -22.43
C ALA A 137 9.12 34.87 -23.01
N SER A 138 9.36 33.65 -23.48
CA SER A 138 10.64 33.27 -24.07
C SER A 138 10.72 33.82 -25.50
N PRO A 139 11.76 34.58 -25.87
CA PRO A 139 11.84 35.19 -27.19
C PRO A 139 11.81 34.11 -28.28
N ALA A 140 10.81 34.18 -29.17
CA ALA A 140 10.57 33.23 -30.26
C ALA A 140 11.68 33.20 -31.36
N GLY A 141 12.87 33.75 -31.06
CA GLY A 141 13.86 34.20 -32.04
C GLY A 141 14.99 33.22 -32.40
N GLY A 142 15.04 32.02 -31.84
CA GLY A 142 16.00 31.02 -32.28
C GLY A 142 15.44 30.20 -33.44
N ALA A 143 16.07 30.17 -34.61
CA ALA A 143 15.72 29.24 -35.69
C ALA A 143 15.80 27.75 -35.27
N GLN A 144 16.44 27.46 -34.13
CA GLN A 144 16.47 26.15 -33.48
C GLN A 144 15.26 25.88 -32.54
N ALA A 145 14.41 26.87 -32.30
CA ALA A 145 13.25 26.83 -31.38
C ALA A 145 11.95 26.32 -32.05
N GLN A 146 11.93 26.15 -33.38
CA GLN A 146 10.75 25.64 -34.10
C GLN A 146 10.54 24.12 -33.98
N GLY A 147 11.54 23.36 -33.52
CA GLY A 147 11.41 21.93 -33.17
C GLY A 147 10.97 21.67 -31.71
N PRO A 148 11.51 22.40 -30.72
CA PRO A 148 11.16 22.25 -29.30
C PRO A 148 9.82 22.86 -28.88
N ASP A 149 9.19 23.76 -29.62
CA ASP A 149 7.96 24.41 -29.15
C ASP A 149 6.76 23.44 -29.18
N LEU A 150 6.65 22.64 -30.24
CA LEU A 150 5.67 21.54 -30.28
C LEU A 150 6.14 20.38 -29.39
N GLY A 151 7.41 19.98 -29.45
CA GLY A 151 7.94 18.86 -28.67
C GLY A 151 7.93 19.08 -27.16
N GLY A 152 8.14 20.31 -26.70
CA GLY A 152 8.14 20.70 -25.29
C GLY A 152 6.72 20.83 -24.73
N ARG A 153 5.81 21.46 -25.47
CA ARG A 153 4.38 21.54 -25.10
C ARG A 153 3.73 20.16 -25.11
N THR A 154 3.96 19.38 -26.16
CA THR A 154 3.48 18.00 -26.26
C THR A 154 4.19 17.10 -25.25
N GLY A 155 5.49 17.29 -24.98
CA GLY A 155 6.25 16.53 -24.00
C GLY A 155 5.78 16.76 -22.58
N ALA A 156 5.52 18.02 -22.20
CA ALA A 156 4.93 18.37 -20.91
C ALA A 156 3.51 17.79 -20.77
N ALA A 157 2.66 17.97 -21.79
CA ALA A 157 1.30 17.44 -21.79
C ALA A 157 1.28 15.90 -21.73
N CYS A 158 2.09 15.20 -22.53
CA CYS A 158 2.18 13.74 -22.52
C CYS A 158 2.81 13.20 -21.23
N GLY A 159 3.77 13.93 -20.65
CA GLY A 159 4.39 13.58 -19.37
C GLY A 159 3.38 13.49 -18.23
N ASP A 160 2.35 14.36 -18.24
CA ASP A 160 1.27 14.37 -17.25
C ASP A 160 0.13 13.39 -17.56
N VAL A 161 -0.01 12.96 -18.81
CA VAL A 161 -0.98 11.92 -19.20
C VAL A 161 -0.54 10.53 -18.75
N LEU A 162 0.76 10.25 -18.71
CA LEU A 162 1.28 8.94 -18.28
C LEU A 162 0.87 8.58 -16.82
N PRO A 163 0.96 9.50 -15.83
CA PRO A 163 0.37 9.32 -14.50
C PRO A 163 -1.13 9.02 -14.50
N ALA A 164 -1.90 9.57 -15.44
CA ALA A 164 -3.34 9.32 -15.53
C ALA A 164 -3.66 7.87 -15.92
N LEU A 165 -2.79 7.19 -16.68
CA LEU A 165 -2.91 5.73 -16.86
C LEU A 165 -2.72 4.97 -15.54
N GLY A 166 -2.00 5.56 -14.59
CA GLY A 166 -1.91 5.09 -13.22
C GLY A 166 -3.23 5.08 -12.44
N LEU A 167 -4.30 5.72 -12.93
CA LEU A 167 -5.66 5.61 -12.36
C LEU A 167 -6.34 4.29 -12.71
N ILE A 168 -5.94 3.65 -13.81
CA ILE A 168 -6.59 2.43 -14.31
C ILE A 168 -6.43 1.31 -13.27
N TYR A 169 -5.25 1.17 -12.68
CA TYR A 169 -4.97 0.15 -11.67
C TYR A 169 -5.86 0.27 -10.42
N PRO A 170 -5.86 1.39 -9.67
CA PRO A 170 -6.69 1.51 -8.48
C PRO A 170 -8.19 1.42 -8.79
N ALA A 171 -8.64 1.86 -9.97
CA ALA A 171 -10.01 1.64 -10.42
C ALA A 171 -10.34 0.15 -10.58
N ILE A 172 -9.46 -0.64 -11.22
CA ILE A 172 -9.62 -2.10 -11.36
C ILE A 172 -9.65 -2.76 -9.97
N VAL A 173 -8.73 -2.40 -9.08
CA VAL A 173 -8.68 -2.95 -7.71
C VAL A 173 -9.98 -2.65 -6.97
N LEU A 174 -10.46 -1.42 -7.04
CA LEU A 174 -11.71 -1.00 -6.40
C LEU A 174 -12.90 -1.79 -6.96
N ILE A 175 -13.03 -1.90 -8.28
CA ILE A 175 -14.09 -2.69 -8.93
C ILE A 175 -14.03 -4.14 -8.48
N VAL A 176 -12.84 -4.76 -8.47
CA VAL A 176 -12.72 -6.17 -8.10
C VAL A 176 -13.05 -6.41 -6.62
N MET A 177 -12.66 -5.51 -5.72
CA MET A 177 -12.95 -5.64 -4.28
C MET A 177 -14.42 -5.37 -3.92
N LEU A 178 -15.14 -4.65 -4.79
CA LEU A 178 -16.58 -4.43 -4.68
C LEU A 178 -17.41 -5.60 -5.24
N LEU A 179 -16.82 -6.50 -6.03
CA LEU A 179 -17.54 -7.67 -6.55
C LEU A 179 -18.01 -8.59 -5.39
N PRO A 180 -19.27 -9.07 -5.44
CA PRO A 180 -19.84 -9.89 -4.38
C PRO A 180 -19.16 -11.26 -4.26
N SER A 181 -18.57 -11.77 -5.35
CA SER A 181 -17.79 -13.01 -5.34
C SER A 181 -16.54 -12.91 -4.45
N VAL A 182 -15.85 -11.77 -4.49
CA VAL A 182 -14.70 -11.47 -3.64
C VAL A 182 -15.17 -11.27 -2.20
N ALA A 183 -16.26 -10.53 -2.00
CA ALA A 183 -16.87 -10.35 -0.68
C ALA A 183 -17.20 -11.69 0.00
N ALA A 184 -17.81 -12.62 -0.73
CA ALA A 184 -18.16 -13.95 -0.25
C ALA A 184 -16.91 -14.77 0.14
N ALA A 185 -15.82 -14.64 -0.62
CA ALA A 185 -14.57 -15.33 -0.31
C ALA A 185 -13.96 -14.88 1.03
N PHE A 186 -14.00 -13.57 1.33
CA PHE A 186 -13.52 -13.04 2.61
C PHE A 186 -14.45 -13.36 3.79
N GLN A 187 -15.77 -13.51 3.55
CA GLN A 187 -16.72 -13.92 4.58
C GLN A 187 -16.61 -15.43 4.90
N GLY A 188 -16.33 -16.26 3.89
CA GLY A 188 -16.21 -17.72 4.04
C GLY A 188 -15.07 -18.16 4.95
N GLY A 189 -13.98 -17.39 5.02
CA GLY A 189 -12.85 -17.67 5.92
C GLY A 189 -13.24 -17.64 7.40
N ARG A 190 -14.01 -16.63 7.83
CA ARG A 190 -14.48 -16.54 9.22
C ARG A 190 -15.38 -17.72 9.62
N ALA A 191 -16.30 -18.11 8.72
CA ALA A 191 -17.19 -19.24 8.99
C ALA A 191 -16.42 -20.56 9.09
N ALA A 192 -15.42 -20.78 8.24
CA ALA A 192 -14.57 -21.98 8.29
C ALA A 192 -13.74 -22.04 9.59
N ASP A 193 -13.09 -20.93 9.97
CA ASP A 193 -12.30 -20.83 11.19
C ASP A 193 -13.15 -21.04 12.45
N ASP A 194 -14.37 -20.48 12.50
CA ASP A 194 -15.29 -20.67 13.61
C ASP A 194 -15.75 -22.13 13.72
N LEU A 195 -16.01 -22.80 12.60
CA LEU A 195 -16.35 -24.21 12.57
C LEU A 195 -15.18 -25.08 13.03
N GLU A 196 -13.95 -24.77 12.63
CA GLU A 196 -12.75 -25.48 13.07
C GLU A 196 -12.49 -25.28 14.57
N ARG A 197 -12.63 -24.04 15.07
CA ARG A 197 -12.59 -23.74 16.52
C ARG A 197 -13.64 -24.51 17.30
N ARG A 198 -14.88 -24.60 16.78
CA ARG A 198 -15.97 -25.40 17.37
C ARG A 198 -15.65 -26.89 17.37
N ARG A 199 -15.12 -27.43 16.27
CA ARG A 199 -14.68 -28.84 16.18
C ARG A 199 -13.55 -29.16 17.17
N GLY A 200 -12.57 -28.27 17.29
CA GLY A 200 -11.49 -28.40 18.28
C GLY A 200 -12.00 -28.43 19.72
N ARG A 201 -12.94 -27.54 20.08
CA ARG A 201 -13.61 -27.55 21.40
C ARG A 201 -14.37 -28.84 21.66
N ARG A 202 -15.09 -29.36 20.66
CA ARG A 202 -15.85 -30.62 20.78
C ARG A 202 -14.91 -31.82 20.98
N LYS A 203 -13.76 -31.85 20.29
CA LYS A 203 -12.75 -32.90 20.46
C LYS A 203 -12.09 -32.85 21.85
N ARG A 204 -11.82 -31.65 22.38
CA ARG A 204 -11.31 -31.47 23.75
C ARG A 204 -12.32 -31.91 24.83
N ARG A 205 -13.61 -31.58 24.65
CA ARG A 205 -14.67 -32.06 25.56
C ARG A 205 -14.72 -33.58 25.59
N ARG A 206 -14.81 -34.23 24.43
CA ARG A 206 -14.82 -35.70 24.37
C ARG A 206 -13.61 -36.34 25.04
N ARG A 207 -12.43 -35.74 24.92
CA ARG A 207 -11.22 -36.30 25.55
C ARG A 207 -11.28 -36.21 27.08
N ARG A 208 -11.81 -35.10 27.60
CA ARG A 208 -12.04 -34.94 29.04
C ARG A 208 -13.03 -35.96 29.59
N ASP A 209 -14.09 -36.25 28.83
CA ASP A 209 -15.10 -37.23 29.25
C ASP A 209 -14.48 -38.64 29.36
N TYR A 210 -13.56 -39.04 28.48
CA TYR A 210 -12.84 -40.32 28.60
C TYR A 210 -11.81 -40.36 29.73
N ASP A 211 -11.11 -39.24 29.99
CA ASP A 211 -10.13 -39.17 31.07
C ASP A 211 -10.79 -39.18 32.47
N GLU A 212 -12.09 -38.87 32.59
CA GLU A 212 -12.84 -38.96 33.86
C GLU A 212 -13.30 -40.41 34.17
N ASP A 213 -13.63 -41.21 33.15
CA ASP A 213 -14.07 -42.60 33.35
C ASP A 213 -12.92 -43.56 33.73
N ASP A 214 -11.67 -43.29 33.30
CA ASP A 214 -10.51 -44.14 33.60
C ASP A 214 -9.92 -43.92 35.03
N VAL A 215 -10.39 -42.90 35.76
CA VAL A 215 -9.88 -42.58 37.12
C VAL A 215 -10.63 -43.35 38.20
N ASP A 216 -11.90 -43.69 38.01
CA ASP A 216 -12.68 -44.40 39.02
C ASP A 216 -12.30 -45.89 39.12
N ASP A 217 -11.88 -46.55 38.03
CA ASP A 217 -11.55 -47.99 38.04
C ASP A 217 -10.20 -48.31 38.75
N ASN A 218 -9.29 -47.34 38.89
CA ASN A 218 -8.02 -47.56 39.58
C ASN A 218 -8.05 -47.29 41.08
N ASN A 219 -9.13 -46.70 41.61
CA ASN A 219 -9.23 -46.36 43.04
C ASN A 219 -9.83 -47.49 43.89
N GLU A 220 -10.45 -48.52 43.29
CA GLU A 220 -10.94 -49.70 44.02
C GLU A 220 -9.85 -50.76 44.28
N ALA A 221 -8.70 -50.70 43.59
CA ALA A 221 -7.64 -51.71 43.73
C ALA A 221 -6.58 -51.37 44.80
N GLN A 222 -6.60 -50.18 45.39
CA GLN A 222 -5.75 -49.85 46.55
C GLN A 222 -6.55 -49.99 47.85
N GLY A 223 -6.97 -51.23 48.12
CA GLY A 223 -7.24 -51.67 49.49
C GLY A 223 -5.99 -51.42 50.33
N TYR A 224 -6.07 -50.40 51.18
CA TYR A 224 -5.12 -50.15 52.25
C TYR A 224 -5.22 -51.32 53.24
N ASP A 225 -4.34 -52.31 53.06
CA ASP A 225 -3.90 -53.15 54.17
C ASP A 225 -3.05 -52.24 55.07
N ASP A 226 -3.69 -51.68 56.10
CA ASP A 226 -3.05 -50.95 57.19
C ASP A 226 -2.53 -51.97 58.23
N PRO A 227 -1.21 -52.21 58.33
CA PRO A 227 -0.66 -53.19 59.25
C PRO A 227 0.00 -52.48 60.45
N ASP A 228 -0.76 -51.72 61.23
CA ASP A 228 -0.25 -51.06 62.45
C ASP A 228 -0.92 -51.56 63.75
N ASP A 229 -1.11 -52.87 63.84
CA ASP A 229 -1.36 -53.57 65.11
C ASP A 229 -0.10 -54.30 65.58
N ARG A 230 0.96 -53.60 66.03
CA ARG A 230 2.07 -54.32 66.70
C ARG A 230 3.05 -53.60 67.62
N PHE A 231 2.68 -52.59 68.42
CA PHE A 231 3.52 -52.24 69.59
C PHE A 231 2.70 -51.87 70.83
N GLY A 232 2.52 -52.88 71.70
CA GLY A 232 2.05 -52.72 73.08
C GLY A 232 3.13 -52.19 74.03
N PRO A 233 2.77 -51.94 75.31
CA PRO A 233 3.54 -51.13 76.24
C PRO A 233 4.67 -51.91 76.92
N ALA A 234 5.86 -51.31 77.01
CA ALA A 234 6.94 -51.74 77.88
C ALA A 234 7.12 -50.74 79.04
N ARG A 235 6.85 -51.29 80.23
CA ARG A 235 7.07 -50.85 81.62
C ARG A 235 8.03 -49.70 81.88
#